data_AF-A0A7X6T825-F1
#
_entry.id   AF-A0A7X6T825-F1
#
_cell.length_a   1.000
_cell.length_b   1.000
_cell.length_c   1.000
_cell.angle_alpha   90.00
_cell.angle_beta   90.00
_cell.angle_gamma   90.00
#
_symmetry.space_group_name_H-M   'P 1'
#
loop_
_entity.id
_entity.type
_entity.pdbx_description
1 polymer ?
#
loop_
_entity_poly.entity_id
_entity_poly.type
_entity_poly.pdbx_seq_one_letter_code
_entity_poly.pdbx_strand_id
1 'polypeptide(L)'
;MTTLSSDRSSSYACFFVSVLLIFLVLLPVPIINSIFKFRNGLYAANYTLSAFMLGAFTGYDGNRFFGQSGKEWIISVCFVAAIFIFSVIKSFSVRSNTPDNPRKISDNLLIMTLLFCLAAFLGNTDENLHRKLRIERYLSKCQYEKALQVGCNEEETDSDITLLRAKAMLLLDADNPGSGTGEHLFAYPIREPKLLSSGLSKLLSDPMYDNVTVNIARALVDCDIYTADSLIMPFLRQGRLPAYYMQVLVLNESTDAAARFPEEFAKEKERFDLFVETLERMKNDPMLIRANSTYKEYGKTYYWYYEFRHTYTNTY
;
A
#
# COMPACT_ATOMS: atom_id res chain seq x y z
N MET A 1 -4.32 18.53 -22.75
CA MET A 1 -5.38 19.48 -22.35
C MET A 1 -6.52 18.81 -21.56
N THR A 2 -6.75 17.51 -21.72
CA THR A 2 -7.75 16.68 -21.00
C THR A 2 -7.37 16.31 -19.56
N THR A 3 -6.07 16.28 -19.23
CA THR A 3 -5.59 15.98 -17.86
C THR A 3 -5.87 17.12 -16.87
N LEU A 4 -5.71 18.38 -17.30
CA LEU A 4 -5.98 19.58 -16.50
C LEU A 4 -7.47 19.77 -16.15
N SER A 5 -8.39 19.30 -16.99
CA SER A 5 -9.83 19.34 -16.70
C SER A 5 -10.26 18.23 -15.73
N SER A 6 -9.65 17.05 -15.82
CA SER A 6 -9.90 15.91 -14.91
C SER A 6 -9.38 16.19 -13.50
N ASP A 7 -8.18 16.77 -13.38
CA ASP A 7 -7.58 17.09 -12.07
C ASP A 7 -8.35 18.21 -11.35
N ARG A 8 -8.90 19.18 -12.12
CA ARG A 8 -9.81 20.20 -11.60
C ARG A 8 -11.13 19.60 -11.12
N SER A 9 -11.80 18.74 -11.90
CA SER A 9 -13.08 18.13 -11.47
C SER A 9 -12.92 17.24 -10.24
N SER A 10 -11.82 16.48 -10.15
CA SER A 10 -11.47 15.70 -8.96
C SER A 10 -11.21 16.58 -7.73
N SER A 11 -10.50 17.70 -7.92
CA SER A 11 -10.25 18.66 -6.84
C SER A 11 -11.55 19.30 -6.31
N TYR A 12 -12.48 19.65 -7.19
CA TYR A 12 -13.80 20.14 -6.78
C TYR A 12 -14.59 19.05 -6.05
N ALA A 13 -14.59 17.81 -6.55
CA ALA A 13 -15.25 16.69 -5.88
C ALA A 13 -14.68 16.46 -4.47
N CYS A 14 -13.35 16.44 -4.31
CA CYS A 14 -12.71 16.34 -2.99
C CYS A 14 -13.09 17.50 -2.07
N PHE A 15 -13.13 18.73 -2.58
CA PHE A 15 -13.56 19.89 -1.80
C PHE A 15 -15.01 19.76 -1.34
N PHE A 16 -15.95 19.44 -2.24
CA PHE A 16 -17.36 19.25 -1.91
C PHE A 16 -17.57 18.11 -0.93
N VAL A 17 -16.90 16.97 -1.12
CA VAL A 17 -16.96 15.83 -0.20
C VAL A 17 -16.41 16.21 1.17
N SER A 18 -15.32 16.97 1.23
CA SER A 18 -14.75 17.44 2.50
C SER A 18 -15.70 18.38 3.23
N VAL A 19 -16.29 19.36 2.52
CA VAL A 19 -17.28 20.29 3.09
C VAL A 19 -18.52 19.54 3.59
N LEU A 20 -19.00 18.57 2.81
CA LEU A 20 -20.15 17.73 3.19
C LEU A 20 -19.84 16.90 4.43
N LEU A 21 -18.65 16.29 4.52
CA LEU A 21 -18.21 15.53 5.69
C LEU A 21 -18.11 16.42 6.92
N ILE A 22 -17.53 17.62 6.81
CA ILE A 22 -17.45 18.58 7.91
C ILE A 22 -18.86 18.95 8.39
N PHE A 23 -19.77 19.24 7.46
CA PHE A 23 -21.16 19.55 7.80
C PHE A 23 -21.85 18.38 8.52
N LEU A 24 -21.71 17.16 7.99
CA LEU A 24 -22.30 15.95 8.56
C LEU A 24 -21.75 15.64 9.96
N VAL A 25 -20.46 15.83 10.18
CA VAL A 25 -19.80 15.63 11.47
C VAL A 25 -20.21 16.68 12.50
N LEU A 26 -20.54 17.91 12.08
CA LEU A 26 -20.93 19.01 12.99
C LEU A 26 -22.43 19.11 13.27
N LEU A 27 -23.29 18.50 12.43
CA LEU A 27 -24.74 18.43 12.62
C LEU A 27 -25.18 17.96 14.03
N PRO A 28 -24.51 17.00 14.69
CA PRO A 28 -24.89 16.54 16.02
C PRO A 28 -24.73 17.59 17.14
N VAL A 29 -23.87 18.59 16.98
CA VAL A 29 -23.59 19.61 18.01
C VAL A 29 -24.85 20.37 18.45
N PRO A 30 -25.63 21.00 17.55
CA PRO A 30 -26.88 21.68 17.94
C PRO A 30 -27.93 20.73 18.51
N ILE A 31 -27.97 19.47 18.04
CA ILE A 31 -28.90 18.46 18.54
C ILE A 31 -28.61 18.14 20.01
N ILE A 32 -27.35 17.85 20.34
CA ILE A 32 -26.92 17.55 21.71
C ILE A 32 -27.14 18.76 22.62
N ASN A 33 -26.80 19.96 22.14
CA ASN A 33 -26.99 21.18 22.90
C ASN A 33 -28.47 21.43 23.22
N SER A 34 -29.38 21.12 22.28
CA SER A 34 -30.83 21.26 22.46
C SER A 34 -31.39 20.24 23.46
N ILE A 35 -30.94 18.97 23.39
CA ILE A 35 -31.43 17.88 24.24
C ILE A 35 -30.93 18.02 25.69
N PHE A 36 -29.63 18.27 25.88
CA PHE A 36 -29.02 18.16 27.21
C PHE A 36 -28.83 19.48 27.95
N LYS A 37 -28.87 20.62 27.23
CA LYS A 37 -28.77 21.98 27.79
C LYS A 37 -27.77 22.05 28.95
N PHE A 38 -26.49 21.77 28.70
CA PHE A 38 -25.45 21.76 29.73
C PHE A 38 -25.35 23.13 30.41
N ARG A 39 -26.01 23.28 31.57
CA ARG A 39 -26.26 24.56 32.25
C ARG A 39 -25.01 25.19 32.87
N ASN A 40 -23.90 24.46 32.96
CA ASN A 40 -22.70 24.84 33.72
C ASN A 40 -21.49 25.27 32.87
N GLY A 41 -21.69 25.56 31.59
CA GLY A 41 -20.59 25.96 30.70
C GLY A 41 -19.67 24.82 30.27
N LEU A 42 -20.16 23.57 30.31
CA LEU A 42 -19.49 22.38 29.76
C LEU A 42 -19.69 22.31 28.23
N TYR A 43 -19.21 23.34 27.52
CA TYR A 43 -19.40 23.45 26.08
C TYR A 43 -18.70 22.32 25.30
N ALA A 44 -17.58 21.80 25.81
CA ALA A 44 -16.82 20.73 25.18
C ALA A 44 -17.63 19.41 25.03
N ALA A 45 -18.56 19.13 25.95
CA ALA A 45 -19.37 17.92 25.93
C ALA A 45 -20.28 17.82 24.70
N ASN A 46 -20.67 18.96 24.10
CA ASN A 46 -21.48 18.98 22.89
C ASN A 46 -20.77 18.38 21.67
N TYR A 47 -19.43 18.35 21.68
CA TYR A 47 -18.63 17.81 20.58
C TYR A 47 -18.37 16.31 20.70
N THR A 48 -18.86 15.65 21.76
CA THR A 48 -18.55 14.23 22.03
C THR A 48 -18.99 13.32 20.88
N LEU A 49 -20.22 13.47 20.38
CA LEU A 49 -20.71 12.67 19.27
C LEU A 49 -20.02 13.03 17.95
N SER A 50 -19.73 14.31 17.72
CA SER A 50 -18.98 14.75 16.54
C SER A 50 -17.56 14.17 16.50
N ALA A 51 -16.84 14.17 17.62
CA ALA A 51 -15.51 13.58 17.73
C ALA A 51 -15.54 12.06 17.53
N PHE A 52 -16.55 11.39 18.08
CA PHE A 52 -16.78 9.96 17.86
C PHE A 52 -17.06 9.62 16.39
N MET A 53 -17.94 10.39 15.72
CA MET A 53 -18.22 10.21 14.30
C MET A 53 -16.99 10.47 13.43
N LEU A 54 -16.22 11.52 13.74
CA LEU A 54 -14.97 11.82 13.04
C LEU A 54 -14.00 10.63 13.14
N GLY A 55 -13.76 10.16 14.37
CA GLY A 55 -12.93 8.99 14.62
C GLY A 55 -13.38 7.76 13.85
N ALA A 56 -14.69 7.45 13.91
CA ALA A 56 -15.28 6.35 13.15
C ALA A 56 -15.01 6.50 11.64
N PHE A 57 -15.33 7.65 11.03
CA PHE A 57 -15.10 7.86 9.59
C PHE A 57 -13.62 7.75 9.21
N THR A 58 -12.70 8.21 10.06
CA THR A 58 -11.26 8.08 9.84
C THR A 58 -10.70 6.69 10.13
N GLY A 59 -11.47 5.82 10.80
CA GLY A 59 -11.10 4.46 11.16
C GLY A 59 -11.25 3.43 10.04
N TYR A 60 -11.84 3.78 8.89
CA TYR A 60 -12.15 2.82 7.82
C TYR A 60 -10.95 1.99 7.33
N ASP A 61 -11.12 0.66 7.27
CA ASP A 61 -10.05 -0.32 6.95
C ASP A 61 -10.44 -1.31 5.83
N GLY A 62 -11.41 -0.99 4.97
CA GLY A 62 -11.81 -1.85 3.83
C GLY A 62 -12.58 -3.12 4.19
N ASN A 63 -12.17 -3.83 5.25
CA ASN A 63 -12.65 -5.16 5.65
C ASN A 63 -13.39 -5.17 6.99
N ARG A 64 -13.18 -4.16 7.83
CA ARG A 64 -13.82 -4.02 9.15
C ARG A 64 -14.71 -2.78 9.16
N PHE A 65 -15.85 -2.85 9.84
CA PHE A 65 -16.71 -1.68 10.08
C PHE A 65 -15.90 -0.61 10.81
N PHE A 66 -15.45 0.40 10.06
CA PHE A 66 -14.56 1.46 10.52
C PHE A 66 -13.28 0.95 11.24
N GLY A 67 -12.67 -0.13 10.72
CA GLY A 67 -11.35 -0.61 11.15
C GLY A 67 -11.26 -1.31 12.49
N GLN A 68 -12.26 -1.15 13.35
CA GLN A 68 -12.24 -1.73 14.69
C GLN A 68 -12.87 -3.12 14.74
N SER A 69 -12.32 -3.95 15.63
CA SER A 69 -12.96 -5.20 16.01
C SER A 69 -14.23 -4.93 16.84
N GLY A 70 -15.16 -5.88 16.89
CA GLY A 70 -16.40 -5.71 17.67
C GLY A 70 -16.16 -5.42 19.16
N LYS A 71 -15.02 -5.86 19.71
CA LYS A 71 -14.63 -5.60 21.10
C LYS A 71 -14.13 -4.17 21.32
N GLU A 72 -13.35 -3.64 20.37
CA GLU A 72 -12.88 -2.25 20.37
C GLU A 72 -14.05 -1.26 20.27
N TRP A 73 -15.06 -1.58 19.46
CA TRP A 73 -16.29 -0.80 19.36
C TRP A 73 -17.03 -0.68 20.69
N ILE A 74 -17.14 -1.79 21.44
CA ILE A 74 -17.77 -1.77 22.77
C ILE A 74 -17.00 -0.84 23.72
N ILE A 75 -15.66 -0.91 23.70
CA ILE A 75 -14.81 -0.03 24.53
C ILE A 75 -15.02 1.44 24.16
N SER A 76 -15.03 1.78 22.86
CA SER A 76 -15.24 3.14 22.36
C SER A 76 -16.61 3.69 22.74
N VAL A 77 -17.67 2.89 22.64
CA VAL A 77 -19.03 3.29 23.06
C VAL A 77 -19.11 3.46 24.58
N CYS A 78 -18.52 2.56 25.37
CA CYS A 78 -18.44 2.70 26.82
C CYS A 78 -17.68 3.96 27.24
N PHE A 79 -16.59 4.29 26.55
CA PHE A 79 -15.80 5.49 26.81
C PHE A 79 -16.60 6.78 26.52
N VAL A 80 -17.30 6.83 25.39
CA VAL A 80 -18.23 7.93 25.07
C VAL A 80 -19.33 8.05 26.12
N ALA A 81 -19.94 6.93 26.53
CA ALA A 81 -20.94 6.92 27.59
C ALA A 81 -20.39 7.43 28.93
N ALA A 82 -19.15 7.10 29.28
CA ALA A 82 -18.51 7.60 30.49
C ALA A 82 -18.30 9.13 30.47
N ILE A 83 -17.81 9.69 29.36
CA ILE A 83 -17.70 11.15 29.17
C ILE A 83 -19.08 11.80 29.30
N PHE A 84 -20.09 11.15 28.73
CA PHE A 84 -21.45 11.64 28.75
C PHE A 84 -22.06 11.65 30.15
N ILE A 85 -21.96 10.54 30.88
CA ILE A 85 -22.41 10.40 32.28
C ILE A 85 -21.70 11.41 33.17
N PHE A 86 -20.39 11.54 33.05
CA PHE A 86 -19.60 12.53 33.79
C PHE A 86 -20.11 13.96 33.54
N SER A 87 -20.36 14.31 32.28
CA SER A 87 -20.86 15.63 31.87
C SER A 87 -22.25 15.92 32.42
N VAL A 88 -23.15 14.92 32.41
CA VAL A 88 -24.50 15.02 32.96
C VAL A 88 -24.45 15.20 34.49
N ILE A 89 -23.69 14.37 35.21
CA ILE A 89 -23.55 14.46 36.68
C ILE A 89 -23.03 15.86 37.07
N LYS A 90 -21.99 16.36 36.41
CA LYS A 90 -21.42 17.70 36.66
C LYS A 90 -22.37 18.84 36.29
N SER A 91 -23.19 18.67 35.25
CA SER A 91 -24.21 19.66 34.83
C SER A 91 -25.32 19.82 35.90
N PHE A 92 -25.68 18.74 36.59
CA PHE A 92 -26.68 18.77 37.67
C PHE A 92 -26.11 19.11 39.04
N SER A 93 -24.83 18.82 39.31
CA SER A 93 -24.22 18.93 40.64
C SER A 93 -23.91 20.37 41.09
N VAL A 94 -23.68 21.33 40.18
CA VAL A 94 -23.21 22.67 40.57
C VAL A 94 -24.31 23.72 40.44
N ARG A 95 -24.83 24.19 41.59
CA ARG A 95 -25.79 25.30 41.74
C ARG A 95 -25.18 26.55 42.38
N SER A 96 -23.88 26.78 42.21
CA SER A 96 -23.24 28.01 42.73
C SER A 96 -22.83 28.93 41.58
N ASN A 97 -23.56 30.04 41.46
CA ASN A 97 -23.23 31.18 40.59
C ASN A 97 -21.98 31.90 41.14
N THR A 98 -20.80 31.32 40.96
CA THR A 98 -19.53 32.04 41.14
C THR A 98 -19.00 32.43 39.76
N PRO A 99 -18.71 33.71 39.49
CA PRO A 99 -18.52 34.22 38.13
C PRO A 99 -17.42 33.50 37.34
N ASP A 100 -16.22 33.28 37.90
CA ASP A 100 -15.11 32.71 37.15
C ASP A 100 -14.38 31.64 37.97
N ASN A 101 -14.83 30.40 37.82
CA ASN A 101 -14.19 29.26 38.47
C ASN A 101 -13.20 28.61 37.48
N PRO A 102 -11.88 28.61 37.75
CA PRO A 102 -10.89 27.94 36.88
C PRO A 102 -11.19 26.45 36.68
N ARG A 103 -12.00 25.83 37.57
CA ARG A 103 -12.49 24.46 37.40
C ARG A 103 -13.35 24.28 36.15
N LYS A 104 -14.10 25.29 35.68
CA LYS A 104 -14.89 25.19 34.43
C LYS A 104 -13.99 25.07 33.20
N ILE A 105 -12.87 25.80 33.19
CA ILE A 105 -11.87 25.71 32.13
C ILE A 105 -11.19 24.34 32.19
N SER A 106 -10.79 23.91 33.39
CA SER A 106 -10.18 22.58 33.60
C SER A 106 -11.08 21.43 33.17
N ASP A 107 -12.37 21.47 33.49
CA ASP A 107 -13.33 20.42 33.12
C ASP A 107 -13.52 20.37 31.59
N ASN A 108 -13.63 21.51 30.91
CA ASN A 108 -13.69 21.54 29.44
C ASN A 108 -12.38 21.07 28.79
N LEU A 109 -11.23 21.47 29.33
CA LEU A 109 -9.92 21.06 28.82
C LEU A 109 -9.71 19.55 28.97
N LEU A 110 -10.15 18.97 30.09
CA LEU A 110 -10.14 17.53 30.31
C LEU A 110 -11.04 16.82 29.29
N ILE A 111 -12.28 17.28 29.09
CA ILE A 111 -13.18 16.70 28.09
C ILE A 111 -12.56 16.78 26.70
N MET A 112 -12.04 17.94 26.28
CA MET A 112 -11.39 18.08 24.97
C MET A 112 -10.20 17.13 24.81
N THR A 113 -9.38 16.99 25.86
CA THR A 113 -8.23 16.06 25.85
C THR A 113 -8.70 14.62 25.67
N LEU A 114 -9.73 14.20 26.40
CA LEU A 114 -10.32 12.86 26.24
C LEU A 114 -10.91 12.64 24.84
N LEU A 115 -11.54 13.67 24.25
CA LEU A 115 -12.07 13.61 22.89
C LEU A 115 -10.95 13.49 21.84
N PHE A 116 -9.81 14.18 22.01
CA PHE A 116 -8.65 14.00 21.14
C PHE A 116 -8.04 12.61 21.27
N CYS A 117 -7.92 12.08 22.49
CA CYS A 117 -7.47 10.70 22.70
C CYS A 117 -8.40 9.69 22.03
N LEU A 118 -9.72 9.89 22.14
CA LEU A 118 -10.72 9.06 21.48
C LEU A 118 -10.57 9.11 19.95
N ALA A 119 -10.45 10.31 19.37
CA ALA A 119 -10.29 10.46 17.93
C ALA A 119 -8.99 9.81 17.42
N ALA A 120 -7.89 9.93 18.17
CA ALA A 120 -6.63 9.27 17.85
C ALA A 120 -6.71 7.74 17.95
N PHE A 121 -7.45 7.21 18.93
CA PHE A 121 -7.65 5.77 19.11
C PHE A 121 -8.58 5.16 18.05
N LEU A 122 -9.59 5.90 17.62
CA LEU A 122 -10.54 5.47 16.58
C LEU A 122 -9.95 5.59 15.16
N GLY A 123 -9.01 6.51 14.94
CA GLY A 123 -8.43 6.76 13.63
C GLY A 123 -7.65 5.56 13.08
N ASN A 124 -7.69 5.35 11.76
CA ASN A 124 -6.93 4.28 11.14
C ASN A 124 -5.44 4.62 11.12
N THR A 125 -4.67 3.83 11.86
CA THR A 125 -3.20 3.90 11.95
C THR A 125 -2.50 2.86 11.09
N ASP A 126 -3.23 2.13 10.24
CA ASP A 126 -2.66 1.13 9.32
C ASP A 126 -1.80 1.80 8.25
N GLU A 127 -0.50 1.64 8.42
CA GLU A 127 0.51 2.14 7.51
C GLU A 127 0.39 1.50 6.11
N ASN A 128 -0.05 0.23 6.01
CA ASN A 128 -0.20 -0.46 4.74
C ASN A 128 -1.32 0.13 3.91
N LEU A 129 -2.49 0.40 4.50
CA LEU A 129 -3.57 1.12 3.84
C LEU A 129 -3.13 2.49 3.34
N HIS A 130 -2.45 3.28 4.19
CA HIS A 130 -1.95 4.60 3.79
C HIS A 130 -0.97 4.51 2.62
N ARG A 131 -0.14 3.46 2.59
CA ARG A 131 0.80 3.19 1.50
C ARG A 131 0.09 2.82 0.20
N LYS A 132 -0.88 1.91 0.25
CA LYS A 132 -1.72 1.51 -0.90
C LYS A 132 -2.40 2.73 -1.52
N LEU A 133 -3.09 3.53 -0.70
CA LEU A 133 -3.79 4.74 -1.14
C LEU A 133 -2.83 5.77 -1.74
N ARG A 134 -1.61 5.89 -1.19
CA ARG A 134 -0.58 6.78 -1.75
C ARG A 134 -0.11 6.31 -3.12
N ILE A 135 0.10 5.01 -3.31
CA ILE A 135 0.48 4.42 -4.61
C ILE A 135 -0.64 4.63 -5.63
N GLU A 136 -1.89 4.30 -5.28
CA GLU A 136 -3.04 4.50 -6.16
C GLU A 136 -3.22 5.95 -6.57
N ARG A 137 -2.99 6.89 -5.65
CA ARG A 137 -3.02 8.33 -5.95
C ARG A 137 -1.93 8.73 -6.94
N TYR A 138 -0.74 8.14 -6.87
CA TYR A 138 0.32 8.42 -7.84
C TYR A 138 0.02 7.78 -9.20
N LEU A 139 -0.53 6.57 -9.21
CA LEU A 139 -1.01 5.90 -10.43
C LEU A 139 -2.07 6.74 -11.15
N SER A 140 -3.07 7.25 -10.42
CA SER A 140 -4.12 8.09 -11.02
C SER A 140 -3.62 9.43 -11.56
N LYS A 141 -2.49 9.91 -11.05
CA LYS A 141 -1.81 11.11 -11.52
C LYS A 141 -0.75 10.86 -12.60
N CYS A 142 -0.63 9.63 -13.10
CA CYS A 142 0.42 9.19 -14.04
C CYS A 142 1.85 9.45 -13.52
N GLN A 143 2.05 9.46 -12.19
CA GLN A 143 3.36 9.68 -11.55
C GLN A 143 3.98 8.33 -11.14
N TYR A 144 4.24 7.46 -12.11
CA TYR A 144 4.62 6.06 -11.87
C TYR A 144 5.94 5.90 -11.12
N GLU A 145 6.96 6.72 -11.43
CA GLU A 145 8.24 6.67 -10.70
C GLU A 145 8.08 6.97 -9.21
N LYS A 146 7.23 7.95 -8.88
CA LYS A 146 6.92 8.28 -7.47
C LYS A 146 6.15 7.15 -6.80
N ALA A 147 5.25 6.49 -7.53
CA ALA A 147 4.53 5.32 -7.05
C ALA A 147 5.50 4.19 -6.65
N LEU A 148 6.57 3.99 -7.43
CA LEU A 148 7.61 2.99 -7.14
C LEU A 148 8.51 3.39 -5.97
N GLN A 149 8.73 4.68 -5.72
CA GLN A 149 9.48 5.16 -4.55
C GLN A 149 8.73 4.97 -3.23
N VAL A 150 7.41 4.80 -3.27
CA VAL A 150 6.62 4.58 -2.04
C VAL A 150 6.95 3.22 -1.44
N GLY A 151 7.58 3.26 -0.27
CA GLY A 151 7.94 2.07 0.50
C GLY A 151 9.08 1.25 -0.09
N CYS A 152 10.00 1.90 -0.82
CA CYS A 152 11.15 1.23 -1.40
C CYS A 152 12.13 0.66 -0.36
N ASN A 153 12.12 1.21 0.87
CA ASN A 153 12.99 0.81 1.97
C ASN A 153 12.31 -0.12 2.98
N GLU A 154 11.05 -0.48 2.77
CA GLU A 154 10.28 -1.28 3.72
C GLU A 154 10.30 -2.75 3.30
N GLU A 155 10.67 -3.62 4.25
CA GLU A 155 10.76 -5.06 4.05
C GLU A 155 9.38 -5.74 4.05
N GLU A 156 8.34 -5.09 4.60
CA GLU A 156 6.98 -5.62 4.62
C GLU A 156 6.31 -5.46 3.25
N THR A 157 6.19 -6.58 2.53
CA THR A 157 5.43 -6.68 1.28
C THR A 157 4.08 -7.35 1.49
N ASP A 158 3.03 -6.52 1.46
CA ASP A 158 1.68 -6.98 1.18
C ASP A 158 1.55 -7.32 -0.32
N SER A 159 0.74 -8.32 -0.64
CA SER A 159 0.52 -8.79 -2.00
C SER A 159 -0.17 -7.73 -2.87
N ASP A 160 -1.09 -6.96 -2.30
CA ASP A 160 -1.73 -5.81 -2.97
C ASP A 160 -0.72 -4.71 -3.32
N ILE A 161 0.22 -4.39 -2.42
CA ILE A 161 1.27 -3.39 -2.67
C ILE A 161 2.18 -3.87 -3.81
N THR A 162 2.52 -5.16 -3.81
CA THR A 162 3.32 -5.78 -4.86
C THR A 162 2.60 -5.71 -6.21
N LEU A 163 1.29 -5.97 -6.24
CA LEU A 163 0.46 -5.81 -7.44
C LEU A 163 0.40 -4.35 -7.91
N LEU A 164 0.21 -3.39 -7.00
CA LEU A 164 0.19 -1.97 -7.33
C LEU A 164 1.53 -1.48 -7.89
N ARG A 165 2.65 -1.99 -7.37
CA ARG A 165 3.99 -1.74 -7.92
C ARG A 165 4.14 -2.34 -9.30
N ALA A 166 3.71 -3.60 -9.51
CA ALA A 166 3.72 -4.21 -10.83
C ALA A 166 2.86 -3.41 -11.83
N LYS A 167 1.68 -2.92 -11.42
CA LYS A 167 0.86 -2.00 -12.23
C LYS A 167 1.63 -0.72 -12.60
N ALA A 168 2.30 -0.10 -11.63
CA ALA A 168 3.12 1.09 -11.89
C ALA A 168 4.25 0.80 -12.89
N MET A 169 4.92 -0.36 -12.77
CA MET A 169 5.97 -0.79 -13.69
C MET A 169 5.44 -1.02 -15.10
N LEU A 170 4.30 -1.70 -15.24
CA LEU A 170 3.69 -1.96 -16.55
C LEU A 170 3.31 -0.66 -17.27
N LEU A 171 2.80 0.33 -16.53
CA LEU A 171 2.48 1.64 -17.09
C LEU A 171 3.72 2.46 -17.42
N LEU A 172 4.77 2.36 -16.61
CA LEU A 172 6.07 2.96 -16.92
C LEU A 172 6.70 2.33 -18.16
N ASP A 173 6.52 1.02 -18.36
CA ASP A 173 7.00 0.30 -19.55
C ASP A 173 6.25 0.73 -20.82
N ALA A 174 4.96 1.04 -20.70
CA ALA A 174 4.18 1.59 -21.80
C ALA A 174 4.69 2.98 -22.24
N ASP A 175 5.13 3.82 -21.30
CA ASP A 175 5.71 5.14 -21.58
C ASP A 175 7.17 5.03 -22.07
N ASN A 176 7.95 4.09 -21.53
CA ASN A 176 9.35 3.85 -21.87
C ASN A 176 9.67 2.34 -21.84
N PRO A 177 9.66 1.67 -23.02
CA PRO A 177 9.80 0.22 -23.14
C PRO A 177 11.08 -0.30 -22.49
N GLY A 178 10.91 -1.28 -21.61
CA GLY A 178 12.00 -1.94 -20.89
C GLY A 178 12.42 -1.27 -19.59
N SER A 179 11.93 -0.08 -19.25
CA SER A 179 12.34 0.62 -18.01
C SER A 179 11.57 0.17 -16.76
N GLY A 180 10.38 -0.43 -16.93
CA GLY A 180 9.50 -0.77 -15.83
C GLY A 180 9.72 -2.18 -15.32
N THR A 181 9.01 -3.13 -15.92
CA THR A 181 8.95 -4.53 -15.47
C THR A 181 10.32 -5.21 -15.59
N GLY A 182 11.05 -4.96 -16.68
CA GLY A 182 12.33 -5.59 -16.96
C GLY A 182 13.49 -5.15 -16.09
N GLU A 183 13.37 -4.02 -15.38
CA GLU A 183 14.42 -3.47 -14.49
C GLU A 183 14.05 -3.60 -13.00
N HIS A 184 12.75 -3.59 -12.66
CA HIS A 184 12.33 -3.41 -11.26
C HIS A 184 11.40 -4.48 -10.67
N LEU A 185 10.86 -5.42 -11.46
CA LEU A 185 9.89 -6.42 -10.95
C LEU A 185 10.44 -7.25 -9.78
N PHE A 186 11.71 -7.66 -9.84
CA PHE A 186 12.39 -8.45 -8.80
C PHE A 186 13.30 -7.61 -7.89
N ALA A 187 13.25 -6.28 -7.99
CA ALA A 187 13.99 -5.41 -7.07
C ALA A 187 13.40 -5.46 -5.64
N TYR A 188 12.14 -5.92 -5.53
CA TYR A 188 11.39 -6.05 -4.29
C TYR A 188 11.03 -7.52 -4.04
N PRO A 189 10.99 -7.97 -2.78
CA PRO A 189 10.59 -9.34 -2.44
C PRO A 189 9.14 -9.64 -2.83
N ILE A 190 8.93 -10.72 -3.59
CA ILE A 190 7.59 -11.22 -3.96
C ILE A 190 7.18 -12.31 -2.97
N ARG A 191 6.21 -12.01 -2.10
CA ARG A 191 5.74 -12.96 -1.07
C ARG A 191 4.73 -13.97 -1.61
N GLU A 192 3.76 -13.51 -2.40
CA GLU A 192 2.66 -14.34 -2.91
C GLU A 192 2.63 -14.36 -4.45
N PRO A 193 3.50 -15.14 -5.11
CA PRO A 193 3.63 -15.12 -6.56
C PRO A 193 2.35 -15.56 -7.27
N LYS A 194 1.62 -16.53 -6.72
CA LYS A 194 0.33 -16.98 -7.26
C LYS A 194 -0.73 -15.87 -7.22
N LEU A 195 -0.82 -15.12 -6.12
CA LEU A 195 -1.78 -14.03 -6.02
C LEU A 195 -1.39 -12.90 -6.96
N LEU A 196 -0.11 -12.56 -7.05
CA LEU A 196 0.40 -11.58 -8.00
C LEU A 196 0.08 -11.98 -9.45
N SER A 197 0.35 -13.22 -9.86
CA SER A 197 0.02 -13.74 -11.20
C SER A 197 -1.49 -13.65 -11.47
N SER A 198 -2.32 -14.01 -10.49
CA SER A 198 -3.78 -13.86 -10.60
C SER A 198 -4.21 -12.38 -10.72
N GLY A 199 -3.56 -11.48 -9.99
CA GLY A 199 -3.81 -10.04 -10.06
C GLY A 199 -3.43 -9.46 -11.42
N LEU A 200 -2.27 -9.87 -11.96
CA LEU A 200 -1.81 -9.51 -13.30
C LEU A 200 -2.75 -10.05 -14.39
N SER A 201 -3.27 -11.26 -14.24
CA SER A 201 -4.23 -11.82 -15.20
C SER A 201 -5.51 -10.99 -15.33
N LYS A 202 -5.96 -10.34 -14.25
CA LYS A 202 -7.12 -9.43 -14.29
C LYS A 202 -6.84 -8.18 -15.12
N LEU A 203 -5.57 -7.76 -15.23
CA LEU A 203 -5.17 -6.60 -16.03
C LEU A 203 -5.23 -6.86 -17.54
N LEU A 204 -5.19 -8.11 -17.99
CA LEU A 204 -5.34 -8.45 -19.41
C LEU A 204 -6.70 -8.01 -20.01
N SER A 205 -7.69 -7.78 -19.15
CA SER A 205 -9.02 -7.29 -19.55
C SER A 205 -9.09 -5.76 -19.61
N ASP A 206 -8.09 -5.05 -19.09
CA ASP A 206 -8.07 -3.59 -19.01
C ASP A 206 -7.28 -3.00 -20.19
N PRO A 207 -7.90 -2.19 -21.06
CA PRO A 207 -7.25 -1.63 -22.24
C PRO A 207 -6.12 -0.65 -21.91
N MET A 208 -5.98 -0.24 -20.65
CA MET A 208 -4.90 0.64 -20.20
C MET A 208 -3.53 -0.05 -20.20
N TYR A 209 -3.48 -1.39 -20.14
CA TYR A 209 -2.24 -2.15 -20.07
C TYR A 209 -1.97 -2.88 -21.39
N ASP A 210 -0.70 -2.92 -21.79
CA ASP A 210 -0.29 -3.72 -22.94
C ASP A 210 -0.29 -5.21 -22.58
N ASN A 211 -1.07 -5.99 -23.34
CA ASN A 211 -1.23 -7.42 -23.13
C ASN A 211 0.11 -8.18 -23.25
N VAL A 212 1.03 -7.74 -24.11
CA VAL A 212 2.32 -8.41 -24.28
C VAL A 212 3.16 -8.23 -23.02
N THR A 213 3.29 -6.99 -22.54
CA THR A 213 4.05 -6.66 -21.33
C THR A 213 3.46 -7.33 -20.08
N VAL A 214 2.13 -7.38 -19.95
CA VAL A 214 1.45 -8.11 -18.87
C VAL A 214 1.74 -9.61 -18.93
N ASN A 215 1.72 -10.21 -20.13
CA ASN A 215 2.04 -11.63 -20.29
C ASN A 215 3.51 -11.94 -20.02
N ILE A 216 4.44 -11.05 -20.38
CA ILE A 216 5.85 -11.17 -19.98
C ILE A 216 5.96 -11.14 -18.46
N ALA A 217 5.39 -10.12 -17.79
CA ALA A 217 5.42 -10.01 -16.33
C ALA A 217 4.86 -11.27 -15.64
N ARG A 218 3.75 -11.80 -16.16
CA ARG A 218 3.13 -13.02 -15.66
C ARG A 218 4.04 -14.24 -15.85
N ALA A 219 4.60 -14.43 -17.05
CA ALA A 219 5.52 -15.53 -17.35
C ALA A 219 6.76 -15.49 -16.44
N LEU A 220 7.29 -14.30 -16.14
CA LEU A 220 8.40 -14.13 -15.20
C LEU A 220 8.00 -14.51 -13.77
N VAL A 221 6.84 -14.05 -13.28
CA VAL A 221 6.36 -14.41 -11.94
C VAL A 221 6.11 -15.91 -11.82
N ASP A 222 5.54 -16.53 -12.87
CA ASP A 222 5.23 -17.95 -12.94
C ASP A 222 6.47 -18.83 -13.25
N CYS A 223 7.62 -18.21 -13.51
CA CYS A 223 8.87 -18.83 -13.95
C CYS A 223 8.76 -19.67 -15.23
N ASP A 224 7.86 -19.30 -16.13
CA ASP A 224 7.75 -19.90 -17.46
C ASP A 224 8.74 -19.19 -18.42
N ILE A 225 9.99 -19.63 -18.36
CA ILE A 225 11.11 -19.05 -19.13
C ILE A 225 10.93 -19.22 -20.64
N TYR A 226 10.24 -20.28 -21.09
CA TYR A 226 10.00 -20.53 -22.51
C TYR A 226 8.99 -19.53 -23.07
N THR A 227 7.87 -19.35 -22.36
CA THR A 227 6.88 -18.34 -22.75
C THR A 227 7.49 -16.95 -22.69
N ALA A 228 8.27 -16.64 -21.65
CA ALA A 228 8.95 -15.36 -21.52
C ALA A 228 9.92 -15.08 -22.68
N ASP A 229 10.83 -16.01 -23.02
CA ASP A 229 11.78 -15.89 -24.13
C ASP A 229 11.06 -15.61 -25.47
N SER A 230 9.98 -16.36 -25.75
CA SER A 230 9.18 -16.19 -26.96
C SER A 230 8.49 -14.82 -27.09
N LEU A 231 8.17 -14.18 -25.96
CA LEU A 231 7.49 -12.88 -25.90
C LEU A 231 8.47 -11.70 -25.84
N ILE A 232 9.61 -11.88 -25.17
CA ILE A 232 10.64 -10.86 -24.96
C ILE A 232 11.33 -10.50 -26.28
N MET A 233 11.78 -11.51 -27.05
CA MET A 233 12.61 -11.30 -28.24
C MET A 233 11.92 -10.47 -29.36
N PRO A 234 10.63 -10.68 -29.67
CA PRO A 234 9.89 -9.86 -30.63
C PRO A 234 9.62 -8.42 -30.14
N PHE A 235 9.54 -8.23 -28.83
CA PHE A 235 9.20 -6.95 -28.18
C PHE A 235 10.40 -5.98 -28.16
N LEU A 236 11.62 -6.49 -28.24
CA LEU A 236 12.86 -5.69 -28.18
C LEU A 236 13.18 -5.04 -29.53
N ARG A 237 12.58 -3.87 -29.77
CA ARG A 237 12.82 -3.06 -30.98
C ARG A 237 13.90 -1.99 -30.84
N GLN A 238 14.43 -1.71 -29.64
CA GLN A 238 15.14 -0.44 -29.36
C GLN A 238 16.54 -0.54 -28.73
N GLY A 239 17.23 -1.68 -28.83
CA GLY A 239 18.69 -1.74 -28.63
C GLY A 239 19.20 -1.74 -27.19
N ARG A 240 18.32 -1.62 -26.17
CA ARG A 240 18.68 -1.91 -24.77
C ARG A 240 17.78 -3.00 -24.22
N LEU A 241 18.40 -4.08 -23.74
CA LEU A 241 17.72 -5.18 -23.08
C LEU A 241 17.68 -4.93 -21.57
N PRO A 242 16.49 -4.93 -20.93
CA PRO A 242 16.40 -4.83 -19.48
C PRO A 242 17.08 -6.00 -18.76
N ALA A 243 17.59 -5.74 -17.55
CA ALA A 243 18.42 -6.70 -16.82
C ALA A 243 17.72 -8.05 -16.59
N TYR A 244 16.45 -8.05 -16.13
CA TYR A 244 15.73 -9.29 -15.87
C TYR A 244 15.38 -10.05 -17.14
N TYR A 245 15.13 -9.35 -18.24
CA TYR A 245 14.89 -10.00 -19.53
C TYR A 245 16.17 -10.70 -19.99
N MET A 246 17.34 -10.05 -19.90
CA MET A 246 18.63 -10.71 -20.20
C MET A 246 18.84 -11.96 -19.35
N GLN A 247 18.56 -11.88 -18.05
CA GLN A 247 18.71 -13.02 -17.15
C GLN A 247 17.84 -14.22 -17.53
N VAL A 248 16.63 -13.98 -18.03
CA VAL A 248 15.73 -15.05 -18.54
C VAL A 248 16.29 -15.68 -19.80
N LEU A 249 16.80 -14.87 -20.72
CA LEU A 249 17.38 -15.35 -21.98
C LEU A 249 18.65 -16.19 -21.72
N VAL A 250 19.46 -15.78 -20.73
CA VAL A 250 20.64 -16.55 -20.27
C VAL A 250 20.20 -17.87 -19.65
N LEU A 251 19.19 -17.85 -18.77
CA LEU A 251 18.61 -19.05 -18.16
C LEU A 251 18.05 -20.03 -19.20
N ASN A 252 17.47 -19.53 -20.31
CA ASN A 252 16.94 -20.34 -21.40
C ASN A 252 17.98 -20.69 -22.47
N GLU A 253 19.24 -20.30 -22.30
CA GLU A 253 20.32 -20.48 -23.28
C GLU A 253 19.95 -19.99 -24.70
N SER A 254 19.24 -18.85 -24.77
CA SER A 254 18.67 -18.32 -26.01
C SER A 254 19.74 -18.01 -27.06
N THR A 255 19.73 -18.76 -28.17
CA THR A 255 20.69 -18.58 -29.28
C THR A 255 20.54 -17.23 -29.97
N ASP A 256 19.30 -16.76 -30.09
CA ASP A 256 18.99 -15.50 -30.75
C ASP A 256 19.47 -14.31 -29.91
N ALA A 257 19.35 -14.40 -28.59
CA ALA A 257 19.86 -13.39 -27.66
C ALA A 257 21.39 -13.31 -27.71
N ALA A 258 22.06 -14.46 -27.68
CA ALA A 258 23.51 -14.55 -27.80
C ALA A 258 24.04 -13.98 -29.12
N ALA A 259 23.29 -14.15 -30.22
CA ALA A 259 23.65 -13.58 -31.52
C ALA A 259 23.43 -12.06 -31.59
N ARG A 260 22.40 -11.54 -30.92
CA ARG A 260 21.98 -10.13 -31.02
C ARG A 260 22.64 -9.20 -30.01
N PHE A 261 23.00 -9.71 -28.83
CA PHE A 261 23.63 -8.98 -27.73
C PHE A 261 24.82 -9.77 -27.15
N PRO A 262 25.88 -10.03 -27.94
CA PRO A 262 26.92 -10.99 -27.58
C PRO A 262 27.71 -10.58 -26.33
N GLU A 263 28.00 -9.28 -26.16
CA GLU A 263 28.79 -8.78 -25.02
C GLU A 263 27.97 -8.82 -23.72
N GLU A 264 26.74 -8.30 -23.73
CA GLU A 264 25.87 -8.29 -22.56
C GLU A 264 25.46 -9.71 -22.16
N PHE A 265 25.20 -10.58 -23.13
CA PHE A 265 24.82 -11.97 -22.89
C PHE A 265 25.98 -12.76 -22.29
N ALA A 266 27.20 -12.61 -22.83
CA ALA A 266 28.39 -13.27 -22.27
C ALA A 266 28.68 -12.81 -20.83
N LYS A 267 28.54 -11.51 -20.56
CA LYS A 267 28.75 -10.95 -19.22
C LYS A 267 27.72 -11.46 -18.20
N GLU A 268 26.44 -11.46 -18.57
CA GLU A 268 25.40 -11.96 -17.66
C GLU A 268 25.47 -13.49 -17.50
N LYS A 269 25.90 -14.21 -18.56
CA LYS A 269 26.20 -15.64 -18.49
C LYS A 269 27.34 -15.96 -17.53
N GLU A 270 28.46 -15.24 -17.59
CA GLU A 270 29.56 -15.39 -16.64
C GLU A 270 29.06 -15.19 -15.19
N ARG A 271 28.25 -14.16 -14.95
CA ARG A 271 27.66 -13.90 -13.63
C ARG A 271 26.74 -15.03 -13.18
N PHE A 272 25.96 -15.61 -14.09
CA PHE A 272 25.11 -16.76 -13.82
C PHE A 272 25.92 -18.02 -13.52
N ASP A 273 27.00 -18.28 -14.27
CA ASP A 273 27.89 -19.42 -14.04
C ASP A 273 28.54 -19.36 -12.64
N LEU A 274 28.97 -18.16 -12.21
CA LEU A 274 29.45 -17.91 -10.83
C LEU A 274 28.39 -18.20 -9.76
N PHE A 275 27.12 -17.84 -10.04
CA PHE A 275 26.01 -18.16 -9.14
C PHE A 275 25.81 -19.67 -9.02
N VAL A 276 25.81 -20.39 -10.15
CA VAL A 276 25.68 -21.86 -10.19
C VAL A 276 26.83 -22.52 -9.43
N GLU A 277 28.09 -22.10 -9.67
CA GLU A 277 29.25 -22.63 -8.96
C GLU A 277 29.13 -22.43 -7.43
N THR A 278 28.63 -21.27 -7.01
CA THR A 278 28.40 -20.97 -5.60
C THR A 278 27.36 -21.91 -4.99
N LEU A 279 26.28 -22.21 -5.71
CA LEU A 279 25.27 -23.19 -5.29
C LEU A 279 25.82 -24.61 -5.24
N GLU A 280 26.68 -25.00 -6.17
CA GLU A 280 27.31 -26.33 -6.19
C GLU A 280 28.22 -26.55 -4.98
N ARG A 281 28.97 -25.52 -4.56
CA ARG A 281 29.80 -25.59 -3.34
C ARG A 281 28.94 -25.80 -2.08
N MET A 282 27.73 -25.26 -2.06
CA MET A 282 26.76 -25.37 -0.96
C MET A 282 25.71 -26.46 -1.18
N LYS A 283 25.92 -27.41 -2.11
CA LYS A 283 24.90 -28.40 -2.48
C LYS A 283 24.41 -29.28 -1.32
N ASN A 284 25.25 -29.44 -0.28
CA ASN A 284 24.94 -30.23 0.91
C ASN A 284 24.19 -29.42 1.98
N ASP A 285 24.09 -28.10 1.83
CA ASP A 285 23.41 -27.24 2.79
C ASP A 285 21.89 -27.22 2.52
N PRO A 286 21.07 -27.08 3.58
CA PRO A 286 19.62 -26.88 3.44
C PRO A 286 19.27 -25.70 2.53
N MET A 287 18.15 -25.84 1.79
CA MET A 287 17.72 -24.84 0.79
C MET A 287 17.61 -23.42 1.36
N LEU A 288 17.12 -23.25 2.59
CA LEU A 288 17.00 -21.96 3.26
C LEU A 288 18.37 -21.30 3.52
N ILE A 289 19.38 -22.10 3.88
CA ILE A 289 20.75 -21.61 4.13
C ILE A 289 21.38 -21.15 2.80
N ARG A 290 21.19 -21.91 1.72
CA ARG A 290 21.63 -21.52 0.38
C ARG A 290 20.96 -20.22 -0.08
N ALA A 291 19.64 -20.10 0.13
CA ALA A 291 18.89 -18.89 -0.22
C ALA A 291 19.41 -17.65 0.54
N ASN A 292 19.56 -17.75 1.86
CA ASN A 292 19.99 -16.63 2.70
C ASN A 292 21.45 -16.22 2.45
N SER A 293 22.35 -17.19 2.26
CA SER A 293 23.78 -16.91 2.01
C SER A 293 24.01 -16.22 0.67
N THR A 294 23.23 -16.57 -0.36
CA THR A 294 23.33 -15.96 -1.70
C THR A 294 22.48 -14.69 -1.85
N TYR A 295 21.56 -14.40 -0.92
CA TYR A 295 20.64 -13.26 -1.01
C TYR A 295 21.33 -11.90 -1.12
N LYS A 296 22.42 -11.69 -0.37
CA LYS A 296 23.11 -10.39 -0.37
C LYS A 296 23.67 -10.02 -1.75
N GLU A 297 24.14 -11.02 -2.50
CA GLU A 297 24.84 -10.83 -3.77
C GLU A 297 23.90 -11.00 -4.97
N TYR A 298 22.95 -11.94 -4.87
CA TYR A 298 22.08 -12.35 -5.96
C TYR A 298 20.58 -12.15 -5.66
N GLY A 299 20.17 -11.74 -4.47
CA GLY A 299 18.76 -11.67 -4.07
C GLY A 299 17.88 -10.70 -4.88
N LYS A 300 18.49 -9.83 -5.69
CA LYS A 300 17.83 -8.92 -6.62
C LYS A 300 17.92 -9.38 -8.08
N THR A 301 18.22 -10.66 -8.34
CA THR A 301 18.30 -11.21 -9.69
C THR A 301 17.15 -12.18 -9.94
N TYR A 302 16.78 -12.31 -11.21
CA TYR A 302 15.73 -13.23 -11.63
C TYR A 302 16.13 -14.69 -11.40
N TYR A 303 17.38 -15.08 -11.65
CA TYR A 303 17.81 -16.46 -11.41
C TYR A 303 17.80 -16.85 -9.92
N TRP A 304 18.06 -15.92 -9.00
CA TRP A 304 17.89 -16.21 -7.57
C TRP A 304 16.41 -16.44 -7.23
N TYR A 305 15.51 -15.61 -7.77
CA TYR A 305 14.07 -15.80 -7.64
C TYR A 305 13.63 -17.15 -8.24
N TYR A 306 14.10 -17.48 -9.45
CA TYR A 306 13.81 -18.72 -10.14
C TYR A 306 14.19 -19.96 -9.30
N GLU A 307 15.40 -19.96 -8.73
CA GLU A 307 15.91 -21.08 -7.91
C GLU A 307 15.18 -21.20 -6.56
N PHE A 308 14.93 -20.06 -5.88
CA PHE A 308 14.48 -20.07 -4.48
C PHE A 308 13.02 -19.67 -4.25
N ARG A 309 12.20 -19.48 -5.29
CA ARG A 309 10.78 -19.09 -5.13
C ARG A 309 10.00 -20.00 -4.19
N HIS A 310 10.30 -21.30 -4.19
CA HIS A 310 9.59 -22.30 -3.40
C HIS A 310 9.96 -22.28 -1.91
N THR A 311 11.09 -21.67 -1.55
CA THR A 311 11.61 -21.63 -0.18
C THR A 311 10.80 -20.68 0.70
N TYR A 312 10.22 -19.62 0.11
CA TYR A 312 9.44 -18.60 0.82
C TYR A 312 7.92 -18.80 0.75
N THR A 313 7.44 -19.73 -0.10
CA THR A 313 6.01 -20.08 -0.17
C THR A 313 5.55 -21.06 0.92
N ASN A 314 6.48 -21.71 1.62
CA ASN A 314 6.18 -22.76 2.62
C ASN A 314 6.45 -22.34 4.07
N THR A 315 6.80 -21.09 4.33
CA THR A 315 7.25 -20.68 5.66
C THR A 315 6.16 -20.18 6.61
N TYR A 316 4.90 -20.03 6.18
CA TYR A 316 3.77 -19.72 7.08
C TYR A 316 2.45 -20.26 6.56
#